data_AF-A0A4R0KVG3-F1
#
_entry.id   AF-A0A4R0KVG3-F1
#
_cell.length_a   1.000
_cell.length_b   1.000
_cell.length_c   1.000
_cell.angle_alpha   90.00
_cell.angle_beta   90.00
_cell.angle_gamma   90.00
#
_symmetry.space_group_name_H-M   'P 1'
#
loop_
_entity.id
_entity.type
_entity.pdbx_description
1 polymer ?
#
loop_
_entity_poly.entity_id
_entity_poly.type
_entity_poly.pdbx_seq_one_letter_code
_entity_poly.pdbx_strand_id
1 'polypeptide(L)'
;MLVAERYRLGASMGRGGMGEVFRGTDEQLGRPVAVKLLLPSDKDPRAAERFHREARAAARLNDPHVVAVYDFGNHGDGFFLAMELVEGGSVADELAEKGPLPKDRAIDLIEQSAAGLAAAHEQDVVHRDVKPSNLLLTTEGTVKVADFGIAHVPEEGASTLTGTGQIIGSVHYLAPERARGERSGKPADVYALGCVLYQLVTGRPPFTADHPTAILYQHVDASPGQPSLIRPELGGSFEIGLLGMLSKDPADRPSAEEVAGGYLRTASVGTAAPAGPETTSPLEPLPPPPPNHKRRNALLIGLIAALATAAAVMAGFILNGNDTPPPTTDVGPQTTPSTARPSPTTTDPSRSATENQQSQTTKTQPTRSPSPSRTPSETPSTTPSETPSPTEPTQTSTTSEPTQSTPTSPSNTPPPETNSPSTQPSGTPPPPGAE
;
A
#
# COMPACT_ATOMS: atom_id res chain seq x y z
N MET A 1 0.44 -13.65 23.96
CA MET A 1 1.74 -12.95 24.06
C MET A 1 1.45 -11.50 24.46
N LEU A 2 2.30 -10.88 25.28
CA LEU A 2 2.16 -9.47 25.66
C LEU A 2 3.27 -8.65 24.98
N VAL A 3 2.88 -7.64 24.21
CA VAL A 3 3.77 -6.75 23.45
C VAL A 3 3.89 -5.42 24.18
N ALA A 4 5.12 -4.92 24.32
CA ALA A 4 5.45 -3.68 25.03
C ALA A 4 4.77 -3.54 26.41
N GLU A 5 4.62 -4.66 27.13
CA GLU A 5 3.95 -4.74 28.44
C GLU A 5 2.52 -4.15 28.48
N ARG A 6 1.87 -4.00 27.32
CA ARG A 6 0.59 -3.30 27.18
C ARG A 6 -0.39 -3.99 26.25
N TYR A 7 0.08 -4.54 25.13
CA TYR A 7 -0.79 -5.07 24.09
C TYR A 7 -0.84 -6.59 24.13
N ARG A 8 -1.95 -7.15 24.60
CA ARG A 8 -2.14 -8.60 24.61
C ARG A 8 -2.58 -9.08 23.23
N LEU A 9 -1.74 -9.88 22.59
CA LEU A 9 -2.06 -10.50 21.29
C LEU A 9 -3.03 -11.66 21.46
N GLY A 10 -4.03 -11.68 20.59
CA GLY A 10 -4.98 -12.74 20.36
C GLY A 10 -4.69 -13.48 19.05
N ALA A 11 -5.73 -13.72 18.25
CA ALA A 11 -5.63 -14.47 17.00
C ALA A 11 -4.86 -13.68 15.91
N SER A 12 -4.09 -14.40 15.10
CA SER A 12 -3.51 -13.85 13.87
C SER A 12 -4.62 -13.55 12.86
N MET A 13 -4.57 -12.36 12.27
CA MET A 13 -5.52 -11.89 11.24
C MET A 13 -4.93 -12.01 9.84
N GLY A 14 -3.61 -12.01 9.71
CA GLY A 14 -2.95 -12.14 8.41
C GLY A 14 -1.45 -11.99 8.51
N ARG A 15 -0.73 -12.66 7.60
CA ARG A 15 0.73 -12.62 7.50
C ARG A 15 1.14 -12.15 6.11
N GLY A 16 2.00 -11.14 6.05
CA GLY A 16 2.57 -10.61 4.82
C GLY A 16 4.10 -10.65 4.83
N GLY A 17 4.72 -10.17 3.74
CA GLY A 17 6.18 -10.15 3.59
C GLY A 17 6.92 -9.26 4.59
N MET A 18 6.21 -8.36 5.28
CA MET A 18 6.81 -7.38 6.21
C MET A 18 6.47 -7.66 7.68
N GLY A 19 5.61 -8.63 7.96
CA GLY A 19 5.10 -8.81 9.31
C GLY A 19 3.82 -9.62 9.39
N GLU A 20 3.33 -9.77 10.60
CA GLU A 20 2.09 -10.46 10.92
C GLU A 20 1.21 -9.53 11.76
N VAL A 21 -0.09 -9.49 11.42
CA VAL A 21 -1.08 -8.66 12.08
C VAL A 21 -1.93 -9.54 12.98
N PHE A 22 -2.06 -9.15 14.25
CA PHE A 22 -2.83 -9.85 15.25
C PHE A 22 -3.97 -8.97 15.74
N ARG A 23 -5.12 -9.59 16.02
CA ARG A 23 -6.12 -8.98 16.89
C ARG A 23 -5.52 -8.89 18.29
N GLY A 24 -5.74 -7.81 19.00
CA GLY A 24 -5.22 -7.63 20.36
C GLY A 24 -6.11 -6.79 21.24
N THR A 25 -5.67 -6.62 22.48
CA THR A 25 -6.30 -5.77 23.48
C THR A 25 -5.24 -4.87 24.10
N ASP A 26 -5.50 -3.57 24.12
CA ASP A 26 -4.74 -2.61 24.90
C ASP A 26 -5.16 -2.77 26.38
N GLU A 27 -4.31 -3.37 27.21
CA GLU A 27 -4.65 -3.71 28.59
C GLU A 27 -4.77 -2.49 29.50
N GLN A 28 -4.16 -1.36 29.12
CA GLN A 28 -4.25 -0.12 29.89
C GLN A 28 -5.58 0.61 29.62
N LEU A 29 -6.04 0.60 28.37
CA LEU A 29 -7.27 1.29 27.96
C LEU A 29 -8.49 0.38 27.85
N GLY A 30 -8.32 -0.94 27.91
CA GLY A 30 -9.40 -1.93 27.83
C GLY A 30 -10.09 -1.99 26.47
N ARG A 31 -9.43 -1.57 25.38
CA ARG A 31 -10.01 -1.51 24.04
C ARG A 31 -9.40 -2.53 23.07
N PRO A 32 -10.18 -3.04 22.10
CA PRO A 32 -9.64 -3.86 21.03
C PRO A 32 -8.72 -3.04 20.11
N VAL A 33 -7.66 -3.67 19.63
CA VAL A 33 -6.68 -3.07 18.70
C VAL A 33 -6.20 -4.11 17.69
N ALA A 34 -5.66 -3.65 16.56
CA ALA A 34 -4.84 -4.47 15.69
C ALA A 34 -3.36 -4.20 16.00
N VAL A 35 -2.55 -5.25 16.11
CA VAL A 35 -1.11 -5.12 16.39
C VAL A 35 -0.33 -5.81 15.28
N LYS A 36 0.40 -5.02 14.49
CA LYS A 36 1.29 -5.53 13.45
C LYS A 36 2.68 -5.69 14.03
N LEU A 37 3.16 -6.93 14.10
CA LEU A 37 4.54 -7.25 14.41
C LEU A 37 5.33 -7.28 13.12
N LEU A 38 6.33 -6.41 13.00
CA LEU A 38 7.18 -6.35 11.82
C LEU A 38 8.31 -7.36 11.96
N LEU A 39 8.59 -8.07 10.88
CA LEU A 39 9.75 -8.95 10.82
C LEU A 39 11.02 -8.09 10.98
N PRO A 40 12.07 -8.60 11.63
CA PRO A 40 13.36 -7.93 11.65
C PRO A 40 13.82 -7.73 10.20
N SER A 41 13.76 -6.49 9.70
CA SER A 41 14.40 -6.16 8.43
C SER A 41 15.91 -6.15 8.69
N ASP A 42 16.68 -6.59 7.69
CA ASP A 42 18.14 -6.73 7.75
C ASP A 42 18.84 -5.56 8.47
N LYS A 43 20.02 -5.84 9.06
CA LYS A 43 20.85 -5.04 9.98
C LYS A 43 21.26 -3.62 9.52
N ASP A 44 20.49 -2.92 8.70
CA ASP A 44 20.65 -1.50 8.39
C ASP A 44 20.24 -0.65 9.59
N PRO A 45 21.19 0.03 10.27
CA PRO A 45 20.89 0.89 11.40
C PRO A 45 19.91 2.03 11.05
N ARG A 46 19.82 2.41 9.77
CA ARG A 46 18.93 3.48 9.28
C ARG A 46 17.48 3.03 9.10
N ALA A 47 17.21 1.73 9.06
CA ALA A 47 15.84 1.22 8.91
C ALA A 47 14.96 1.61 10.11
N ALA A 48 15.51 1.57 11.33
CA ALA A 48 14.85 1.98 12.56
C ALA A 48 14.44 3.46 12.53
N GLU A 49 15.36 4.35 12.14
CA GLU A 49 15.09 5.79 12.06
C GLU A 49 14.01 6.12 11.03
N ARG A 50 14.03 5.43 9.87
CA ARG A 50 12.99 5.58 8.84
C ARG A 50 11.64 5.08 9.34
N PHE A 51 11.59 3.89 9.95
CA PHE A 51 10.37 3.36 10.56
C PHE A 51 9.77 4.36 11.56
N HIS A 52 10.58 4.88 12.49
CA HIS A 52 10.11 5.86 13.46
C HIS A 52 9.60 7.16 12.80
N ARG A 53 10.26 7.64 11.74
CA ARG A 53 9.83 8.83 11.01
C ARG A 53 8.48 8.60 10.32
N GLU A 54 8.32 7.48 9.63
CA GLU A 54 7.10 7.16 8.90
C GLU A 54 5.94 6.81 9.83
N ALA A 55 6.19 6.05 10.91
CA ALA A 55 5.19 5.77 11.94
C ALA A 55 4.69 7.06 12.62
N ARG A 56 5.58 8.03 12.91
CA ARG A 56 5.18 9.35 13.42
C ARG A 56 4.39 10.18 12.40
N ALA A 57 4.67 10.03 11.12
CA ALA A 57 3.90 10.69 10.07
C ALA A 57 2.48 10.11 10.00
N ALA A 58 2.36 8.78 9.97
CA ALA A 58 1.07 8.09 9.98
C ALA A 58 0.25 8.35 11.25
N ALA A 59 0.88 8.41 12.43
CA ALA A 59 0.20 8.72 13.69
C ALA A 59 -0.37 10.14 13.78
N ARG A 60 0.01 11.05 12.87
CA ARG A 60 -0.57 12.40 12.77
C ARG A 60 -1.80 12.46 11.86
N LEU A 61 -2.05 11.40 11.11
CA LEU A 61 -3.25 11.30 10.29
C LEU A 61 -4.45 11.00 11.18
N ASN A 62 -5.39 11.94 11.22
CA ASN A 62 -6.66 11.79 11.91
C ASN A 62 -7.78 12.11 10.93
N ASP A 63 -8.25 11.07 10.23
CA ASP A 63 -9.32 11.15 9.25
C ASP A 63 -10.22 9.91 9.36
N PRO A 64 -11.55 10.02 9.21
CA PRO A 64 -12.46 8.88 9.26
C PRO A 64 -12.12 7.77 8.25
N HIS A 65 -11.49 8.09 7.12
CA HIS A 65 -11.11 7.15 6.06
C HIS A 65 -9.66 6.67 6.18
N VAL A 66 -8.99 6.91 7.30
CA VAL A 66 -7.65 6.40 7.59
C VAL A 66 -7.70 5.54 8.85
N VAL A 67 -7.01 4.40 8.84
CA VAL A 67 -6.82 3.58 10.05
C VAL A 67 -5.95 4.35 11.03
N ALA A 68 -6.48 4.63 12.22
CA ALA A 68 -5.74 5.36 13.23
C ALA A 68 -4.57 4.54 13.78
N VAL A 69 -3.38 5.14 13.83
CA VAL A 69 -2.22 4.56 14.53
C VAL A 69 -2.22 5.05 15.97
N TYR A 70 -2.20 4.12 16.93
CA TYR A 70 -2.25 4.45 18.35
C TYR A 70 -0.87 4.47 19.00
N ASP A 71 0.00 3.54 18.62
CA ASP A 71 1.32 3.41 19.23
C ASP A 71 2.28 2.67 18.29
N PHE A 72 3.58 2.88 18.47
CA PHE A 72 4.63 2.13 17.79
C PHE A 72 5.86 2.03 18.68
N GLY A 73 6.63 0.96 18.51
CA GLY A 73 7.85 0.80 19.29
C GLY A 73 8.61 -0.48 18.96
N ASN A 74 9.53 -0.82 19.84
CA ASN A 74 10.35 -2.02 19.71
C ASN A 74 9.71 -3.17 20.49
N HIS A 75 9.79 -4.38 19.95
CA HIS A 75 9.42 -5.59 20.67
C HIS A 75 10.31 -6.76 20.24
N GLY A 76 11.09 -7.29 21.19
CA GLY A 76 12.16 -8.24 20.87
C GLY A 76 13.17 -7.61 19.92
N ASP A 77 13.48 -8.32 18.83
CA ASP A 77 14.43 -7.87 17.79
C ASP A 77 13.75 -7.09 16.65
N GLY A 78 12.45 -6.81 16.76
CA GLY A 78 11.66 -6.15 15.72
C GLY A 78 10.89 -4.94 16.22
N PHE A 79 10.01 -4.43 15.36
CA PHE A 79 9.12 -3.32 15.66
C PHE A 79 7.67 -3.79 15.76
N PHE A 80 6.85 -3.04 16.48
CA PHE A 80 5.41 -3.22 16.48
C PHE A 80 4.71 -1.91 16.13
N LEU A 81 3.51 -2.04 15.59
CA LEU A 81 2.58 -0.94 15.33
C LEU A 81 1.20 -1.35 15.86
N ALA A 82 0.70 -0.60 16.85
CA ALA A 82 -0.65 -0.76 17.38
C ALA A 82 -1.58 0.25 16.69
N MET A 83 -2.68 -0.23 16.14
CA MET A 83 -3.58 0.54 15.31
C MET A 83 -5.05 0.19 15.60
N GLU A 84 -5.94 0.99 15.05
CA GLU A 84 -7.39 0.74 15.05
C GLU A 84 -7.68 -0.66 14.50
N LEU A 85 -8.53 -1.40 15.22
CA LEU A 85 -9.09 -2.65 14.72
C LEU A 85 -10.33 -2.32 13.88
N VAL A 86 -10.22 -2.49 12.56
CA VAL A 86 -11.37 -2.33 11.65
C VAL A 86 -12.06 -3.68 11.48
N GLU A 87 -13.32 -3.74 11.90
CA GLU A 87 -14.16 -4.93 11.80
C GLU A 87 -15.04 -4.81 10.55
N GLY A 88 -14.92 -5.76 9.60
CA GLY A 88 -15.68 -5.76 8.34
C GLY A 88 -14.91 -6.30 7.12
N GLY A 89 -13.63 -6.62 7.30
CA GLY A 89 -12.79 -7.21 6.25
C GLY A 89 -12.18 -6.14 5.33
N SER A 90 -11.72 -6.57 4.17
CA SER A 90 -11.12 -5.70 3.15
C SER A 90 -11.94 -5.66 1.87
N VAL A 91 -11.68 -4.66 1.04
CA VAL A 91 -12.21 -4.58 -0.32
C VAL A 91 -11.75 -5.80 -1.16
N ALA A 92 -10.60 -6.41 -0.83
CA ALA A 92 -10.19 -7.67 -1.43
C ALA A 92 -11.15 -8.83 -1.08
N ASP A 93 -11.58 -8.89 0.18
CA ASP A 93 -12.53 -9.92 0.64
C ASP A 93 -13.90 -9.73 -0.01
N GLU A 94 -14.38 -8.48 -0.09
CA GLU A 94 -15.65 -8.16 -0.77
C GLU A 94 -15.60 -8.55 -2.26
N LEU A 95 -14.48 -8.27 -2.95
CA LEU A 95 -14.27 -8.66 -4.34
C LEU A 95 -14.19 -10.19 -4.51
N ALA A 96 -13.52 -10.90 -3.59
CA ALA A 96 -13.39 -12.35 -3.66
C ALA A 96 -14.73 -13.07 -3.42
N GLU A 97 -15.56 -12.53 -2.54
CA GLU A 97 -16.88 -13.08 -2.22
C GLU A 97 -17.91 -12.79 -3.32
N LYS A 98 -17.97 -11.54 -3.80
CA LYS A 98 -19.04 -11.08 -4.70
C LYS A 98 -18.66 -11.09 -6.18
N GLY A 99 -17.37 -11.19 -6.49
CA GLY A 99 -16.85 -10.95 -7.84
C GLY A 99 -16.93 -9.47 -8.24
N PRO A 100 -16.93 -9.15 -9.54
CA PRO A 100 -16.99 -7.77 -10.01
C PRO A 100 -18.19 -7.00 -9.42
N LEU A 101 -17.93 -5.82 -8.89
CA LEU A 101 -18.93 -5.01 -8.19
C LEU A 101 -19.78 -4.19 -9.17
N PRO A 102 -21.00 -3.78 -8.77
CA PRO A 102 -21.75 -2.75 -9.46
C PRO A 102 -20.97 -1.43 -9.49
N LYS A 103 -21.12 -0.68 -10.60
CA LYS A 103 -20.41 0.59 -10.85
C LYS A 103 -20.50 1.55 -9.66
N ASP A 104 -21.71 1.80 -9.16
CA ASP A 104 -21.92 2.78 -8.09
C ASP A 104 -21.24 2.37 -6.78
N ARG A 105 -21.29 1.07 -6.43
CA ARG A 105 -20.56 0.56 -5.25
C ARG A 105 -19.05 0.71 -5.40
N ALA A 106 -18.51 0.43 -6.58
CA ALA A 106 -17.08 0.58 -6.83
C ALA A 106 -16.66 2.06 -6.77
N ILE A 107 -17.47 2.98 -7.29
CA ILE A 107 -17.23 4.43 -7.17
C ILE A 107 -17.23 4.84 -5.70
N ASP A 108 -18.25 4.48 -4.92
CA ASP A 108 -18.36 4.87 -3.51
C ASP A 108 -17.16 4.40 -2.69
N LEU A 109 -16.65 3.18 -2.94
CA LEU A 109 -15.46 2.65 -2.29
C LEU A 109 -14.19 3.46 -2.63
N ILE A 110 -14.07 3.86 -3.89
CA ILE A 110 -12.91 4.56 -4.43
C ILE A 110 -12.91 6.03 -4.02
N GLU A 111 -14.07 6.70 -4.01
CA GLU A 111 -14.23 8.07 -3.53
C GLU A 111 -13.85 8.17 -2.04
N GLN A 112 -14.30 7.22 -1.21
CA GLN A 112 -13.91 7.16 0.22
C GLN A 112 -12.42 6.86 0.41
N SER A 113 -11.86 5.93 -0.37
CA SER A 113 -10.42 5.64 -0.34
C SER A 113 -9.60 6.87 -0.74
N ALA A 114 -10.05 7.60 -1.76
CA ALA A 114 -9.43 8.83 -2.23
C ALA A 114 -9.49 9.94 -1.18
N ALA A 115 -10.58 10.04 -0.40
CA ALA A 115 -10.66 10.98 0.73
C ALA A 115 -9.57 10.70 1.79
N GLY A 116 -9.38 9.43 2.17
CA GLY A 116 -8.30 9.04 3.10
C GLY A 116 -6.90 9.31 2.54
N LEU A 117 -6.69 9.08 1.24
CA LEU A 117 -5.43 9.43 0.57
C LEU A 117 -5.21 10.94 0.49
N ALA A 118 -6.26 11.74 0.22
CA ALA A 118 -6.19 13.19 0.18
C ALA A 118 -5.76 13.75 1.54
N ALA A 119 -6.38 13.29 2.64
CA ALA A 119 -5.99 13.68 4.00
C ALA A 119 -4.52 13.33 4.32
N ALA A 120 -4.02 12.19 3.82
CA ALA A 120 -2.61 11.85 3.95
C ALA A 120 -1.69 12.73 3.10
N HIS A 121 -2.10 13.00 1.87
CA HIS A 121 -1.39 13.83 0.90
C HIS A 121 -1.26 15.27 1.37
N GLU A 122 -2.24 15.82 2.08
CA GLU A 122 -2.16 17.16 2.73
C GLU A 122 -1.02 17.25 3.76
N GLN A 123 -0.67 16.13 4.40
CA GLN A 123 0.43 16.05 5.36
C GLN A 123 1.74 15.52 4.73
N ASP A 124 1.84 15.53 3.40
CA ASP A 124 2.97 15.00 2.62
C ASP A 124 3.30 13.52 2.87
N VAL A 125 2.29 12.75 3.29
CA VAL A 125 2.39 11.29 3.44
C VAL A 125 1.88 10.62 2.17
N VAL A 126 2.74 9.85 1.50
CA VAL A 126 2.39 9.02 0.34
C VAL A 126 2.24 7.57 0.79
N HIS A 127 1.19 6.88 0.37
CA HIS A 127 0.89 5.53 0.83
C HIS A 127 1.84 4.48 0.24
N ARG A 128 2.07 4.49 -1.08
CA ARG A 128 2.99 3.60 -1.81
C ARG A 128 2.61 2.11 -1.86
N ASP A 129 1.47 1.67 -1.36
CA ASP A 129 1.04 0.26 -1.47
C ASP A 129 -0.49 0.17 -1.50
N VAL A 130 -1.12 1.06 -2.25
CA VAL A 130 -2.58 1.04 -2.43
C VAL A 130 -2.96 -0.21 -3.21
N LYS A 131 -3.80 -1.04 -2.60
CA LYS A 131 -4.32 -2.31 -3.15
C LYS A 131 -5.58 -2.74 -2.39
N PRO A 132 -6.40 -3.66 -2.91
CA PRO A 132 -7.69 -3.99 -2.30
C PRO A 132 -7.59 -4.49 -0.85
N SER A 133 -6.50 -5.19 -0.49
CA SER A 133 -6.32 -5.71 0.87
C SER A 133 -5.96 -4.64 1.91
N ASN A 134 -5.54 -3.45 1.47
CA ASN A 134 -5.20 -2.32 2.34
C ASN A 134 -6.36 -1.31 2.46
N LEU A 135 -7.47 -1.55 1.77
CA LEU A 135 -8.70 -0.78 1.89
C LEU A 135 -9.66 -1.59 2.77
N LEU A 136 -9.73 -1.26 4.06
CA LEU A 136 -10.53 -1.98 5.03
C LEU A 136 -11.95 -1.42 5.08
N LEU A 137 -12.92 -2.27 5.37
CA LEU A 137 -14.32 -1.91 5.49
C LEU A 137 -14.75 -2.01 6.95
N THR A 138 -15.42 -0.98 7.46
CA THR A 138 -16.15 -1.10 8.72
C THR A 138 -17.46 -1.86 8.51
N THR A 139 -18.10 -2.31 9.60
CA THR A 139 -19.42 -2.95 9.57
C THR A 139 -20.51 -2.06 8.99
N GLU A 140 -20.32 -0.75 9.02
CA GLU A 140 -21.22 0.26 8.46
C GLU A 140 -20.94 0.55 6.97
N GLY A 141 -19.89 -0.05 6.40
CA GLY A 141 -19.52 0.09 5.00
C GLY A 141 -18.61 1.28 4.68
N THR A 142 -18.04 1.92 5.71
CA THR A 142 -17.04 2.99 5.56
C THR A 142 -15.69 2.38 5.19
N VAL A 143 -14.98 2.98 4.21
CA VAL A 143 -13.62 2.57 3.85
C VAL A 143 -12.59 3.25 4.74
N LYS A 144 -11.64 2.48 5.25
CA LYS A 144 -10.46 2.94 5.96
C LYS A 144 -9.19 2.45 5.28
N VAL A 145 -8.36 3.40 4.86
CA VAL A 145 -7.05 3.13 4.26
C VAL A 145 -6.07 2.73 5.35
N ALA A 146 -5.53 1.52 5.23
CA ALA A 146 -4.59 0.91 6.16
C ALA A 146 -3.18 0.81 5.55
N ASP A 147 -2.17 0.52 6.37
CA ASP A 147 -0.84 0.16 5.88
C ASP A 147 -0.19 1.21 4.96
N PHE A 148 -0.33 2.50 5.30
CA PHE A 148 0.58 3.54 4.81
C PHE A 148 2.01 3.01 4.96
N GLY A 149 2.83 3.15 3.92
CA GLY A 149 4.06 2.38 3.68
C GLY A 149 5.21 2.46 4.70
N ILE A 150 4.90 2.59 5.99
CA ILE A 150 5.74 2.52 7.20
C ILE A 150 6.69 1.31 7.18
N ALA A 151 6.36 0.25 6.42
CA ALA A 151 7.16 -0.97 6.28
C ALA A 151 7.83 -1.14 4.90
N HIS A 152 7.61 -0.23 3.96
CA HIS A 152 8.30 -0.22 2.67
C HIS A 152 9.61 0.52 2.78
N VAL A 153 10.63 -0.21 3.24
CA VAL A 153 12.01 0.25 3.28
C VAL A 153 12.86 -0.40 2.17
N PRO A 154 12.59 -0.12 0.89
CA PRO A 154 13.66 0.01 -0.09
C PRO A 154 13.99 1.50 -0.29
N GLU A 155 15.25 1.81 -0.63
CA GLU A 155 15.65 3.17 -1.00
C GLU A 155 14.71 3.78 -2.06
N GLU A 156 14.59 5.10 -2.07
CA GLU A 156 14.12 5.84 -3.26
C GLU A 156 15.03 5.44 -4.45
N GLY A 157 14.53 4.57 -5.33
CA GLY A 157 15.28 4.03 -6.48
C GLY A 157 15.73 2.58 -6.35
N ALA A 158 15.49 1.90 -5.22
CA ALA A 158 15.71 0.46 -5.12
C ALA A 158 14.58 -0.29 -5.84
N SER A 159 14.89 -0.72 -7.06
CA SER A 159 14.26 -1.79 -7.83
C SER A 159 13.32 -2.66 -6.98
N THR A 160 12.04 -2.69 -7.35
CA THR A 160 11.02 -3.64 -6.85
C THR A 160 11.39 -5.11 -7.06
N LEU A 161 12.49 -5.37 -7.77
CA LEU A 161 13.09 -6.69 -7.95
C LEU A 161 14.08 -6.97 -6.80
N THR A 162 13.60 -7.62 -5.74
CA THR A 162 14.50 -8.28 -4.79
C THR A 162 15.15 -9.48 -5.49
N GLY A 163 16.43 -9.73 -5.21
CA GLY A 163 17.30 -10.71 -5.92
C GLY A 163 16.85 -12.18 -5.91
N THR A 164 15.68 -12.49 -5.33
CA THR A 164 15.08 -13.83 -5.28
C THR A 164 13.82 -13.98 -6.16
N GLY A 165 13.42 -12.94 -6.92
CA GLY A 165 12.34 -13.04 -7.90
C GLY A 165 10.93 -13.22 -7.32
N GLN A 166 10.76 -13.12 -6.00
CA GLN A 166 9.45 -13.18 -5.35
C GLN A 166 8.87 -11.77 -5.21
N ILE A 167 8.28 -11.24 -6.30
CA ILE A 167 7.32 -10.15 -6.18
C ILE A 167 5.94 -10.76 -6.02
N ILE A 168 5.50 -10.98 -4.79
CA ILE A 168 4.18 -11.56 -4.51
C ILE A 168 3.16 -10.41 -4.48
N GLY A 169 2.30 -10.35 -5.49
CA GLY A 169 1.02 -9.62 -5.46
C GLY A 169 1.04 -8.14 -5.87
N SER A 170 1.93 -7.32 -5.29
CA SER A 170 1.84 -5.84 -5.44
C SER A 170 2.18 -5.28 -6.83
N VAL A 171 2.72 -6.07 -7.78
CA VAL A 171 3.03 -5.55 -9.14
C VAL A 171 1.81 -5.02 -9.88
N HIS A 172 0.62 -5.56 -9.63
CA HIS A 172 -0.61 -5.24 -10.37
C HIS A 172 -1.14 -3.82 -10.16
N TYR A 173 -0.63 -3.12 -9.14
CA TYR A 173 -1.05 -1.77 -8.78
C TYR A 173 0.13 -0.79 -8.85
N LEU A 174 1.28 -1.21 -9.39
CA LEU A 174 2.49 -0.41 -9.37
C LEU A 174 2.41 0.72 -10.42
N ALA A 175 2.64 1.96 -9.97
CA ALA A 175 2.69 3.11 -10.87
C ALA A 175 3.85 3.04 -11.88
N PRO A 176 3.68 3.55 -13.11
CA PRO A 176 4.70 3.51 -14.18
C PRO A 176 6.05 4.08 -13.75
N GLU A 177 6.05 5.25 -13.10
CA GLU A 177 7.24 5.91 -12.58
C GLU A 177 8.00 5.05 -11.56
N ARG A 178 7.29 4.28 -10.73
CA ARG A 178 7.92 3.35 -9.78
C ARG A 178 8.52 2.14 -10.47
N ALA A 179 7.86 1.63 -11.50
CA ALA A 179 8.40 0.55 -12.31
C ALA A 179 9.69 0.97 -13.04
N ARG A 180 9.83 2.26 -13.40
CA ARG A 180 11.07 2.84 -13.96
C ARG A 180 12.14 3.17 -12.91
N GLY A 181 11.82 3.06 -11.62
CA GLY A 181 12.72 3.50 -10.54
C GLY A 181 12.83 5.02 -10.41
N GLU A 182 11.88 5.78 -10.98
CA GLU A 182 11.80 7.23 -10.86
C GLU A 182 11.21 7.64 -9.51
N ARG A 183 11.37 8.92 -9.15
CA ARG A 183 10.75 9.46 -7.93
C ARG A 183 9.23 9.38 -8.05
N SER A 184 8.61 8.76 -7.06
CA SER A 184 7.17 8.55 -6.98
C SER A 184 6.57 9.39 -5.87
N GLY A 185 5.53 10.15 -6.20
CA GLY A 185 4.81 11.01 -5.26
C GLY A 185 3.32 10.66 -5.15
N LYS A 186 2.54 11.62 -4.67
CA LYS A 186 1.08 11.56 -4.50
C LYS A 186 0.32 10.97 -5.71
N PRO A 187 0.65 11.31 -6.98
CA PRO A 187 -0.07 10.75 -8.14
C PRO A 187 0.10 9.24 -8.34
N ALA A 188 1.10 8.61 -7.72
CA ALA A 188 1.29 7.16 -7.79
C ALA A 188 0.19 6.41 -7.03
N ASP A 189 -0.26 6.96 -5.89
CA ASP A 189 -1.37 6.39 -5.13
C ASP A 189 -2.68 6.45 -5.93
N VAL A 190 -2.90 7.53 -6.68
CA VAL A 190 -4.07 7.68 -7.57
C VAL A 190 -4.05 6.65 -8.70
N TYR A 191 -2.89 6.42 -9.31
CA TYR A 191 -2.76 5.36 -10.33
C TYR A 191 -3.06 3.98 -9.77
N ALA A 192 -2.51 3.67 -8.60
CA ALA A 192 -2.77 2.41 -7.91
C ALA A 192 -4.26 2.27 -7.56
N LEU A 193 -4.91 3.34 -7.10
CA LEU A 193 -6.34 3.39 -6.86
C LEU A 193 -7.16 3.19 -8.15
N GLY A 194 -6.71 3.73 -9.29
CA GLY A 194 -7.30 3.46 -10.60
C GLY A 194 -7.19 1.99 -10.99
N CYS A 195 -6.06 1.33 -10.68
CA CYS A 195 -5.89 -0.10 -10.90
C CYS A 195 -6.87 -0.92 -10.02
N VAL A 196 -7.08 -0.50 -8.76
CA VAL A 196 -8.09 -1.09 -7.88
C VAL A 196 -9.49 -0.90 -8.47
N LEU A 197 -9.88 0.32 -8.86
CA LEU A 197 -11.20 0.58 -9.45
C LEU A 197 -11.44 -0.29 -10.69
N TYR A 198 -10.46 -0.39 -11.58
CA TYR A 198 -10.53 -1.25 -12.76
C TYR A 198 -10.83 -2.70 -12.38
N GLN A 199 -10.11 -3.22 -11.38
CA GLN A 199 -10.30 -4.57 -10.89
C GLN A 199 -11.67 -4.77 -10.25
N LEU A 200 -12.15 -3.81 -9.46
CA LEU A 200 -13.46 -3.91 -8.82
C LEU A 200 -14.57 -4.03 -9.86
N VAL A 201 -14.51 -3.27 -10.96
CA VAL A 201 -15.61 -3.27 -11.95
C VAL A 201 -15.49 -4.38 -12.99
N THR A 202 -14.28 -4.89 -13.26
CA THR A 202 -14.04 -5.92 -14.30
C THR A 202 -13.72 -7.31 -13.74
N GLY A 203 -13.41 -7.43 -12.46
CA GLY A 203 -12.93 -8.65 -11.80
C GLY A 203 -11.45 -8.95 -11.96
N ARG A 204 -10.71 -8.18 -12.76
CA ARG A 204 -9.28 -8.39 -13.02
C ARG A 204 -8.51 -7.07 -13.09
N PRO A 205 -7.24 -7.01 -12.67
CA PRO A 205 -6.44 -5.80 -12.81
C PRO A 205 -6.28 -5.39 -14.29
N PRO A 206 -5.94 -4.12 -14.58
CA PRO A 206 -5.84 -3.61 -15.95
C PRO A 206 -4.76 -4.33 -16.78
N PHE A 207 -3.74 -4.86 -16.10
CA PHE A 207 -2.60 -5.55 -16.70
C PHE A 207 -2.40 -6.90 -16.02
N THR A 208 -2.18 -7.94 -16.83
CA THR A 208 -2.01 -9.33 -16.41
C THR A 208 -1.02 -10.00 -17.34
N ALA A 209 -0.09 -10.78 -16.78
CA ALA A 209 0.85 -11.61 -17.52
C ALA A 209 1.39 -12.74 -16.63
N ASP A 210 1.99 -13.76 -17.24
CA ASP A 210 2.53 -14.92 -16.53
C ASP A 210 3.76 -14.56 -15.67
N HIS A 211 4.49 -13.52 -16.06
CA HIS A 211 5.70 -13.07 -15.38
C HIS A 211 5.54 -11.66 -14.80
N PRO A 212 5.94 -11.43 -13.52
CA PRO A 212 5.86 -10.11 -12.90
C PRO A 212 6.56 -9.01 -13.69
N THR A 213 7.71 -9.32 -14.31
CA THR A 213 8.44 -8.37 -15.16
C THR A 213 7.60 -7.92 -16.37
N ALA A 214 6.83 -8.82 -16.98
CA ALA A 214 5.94 -8.45 -18.09
C ALA A 214 4.80 -7.54 -17.62
N ILE A 215 4.27 -7.75 -16.41
CA ILE A 215 3.27 -6.85 -15.80
C ILE A 215 3.87 -5.44 -15.59
N LEU A 216 5.12 -5.36 -15.11
CA LEU A 216 5.83 -4.09 -14.98
C LEU A 216 5.96 -3.36 -16.32
N TYR A 217 6.38 -4.05 -17.39
CA TYR A 217 6.45 -3.47 -18.74
C TYR A 217 5.08 -2.97 -19.22
N GLN A 218 3.99 -3.71 -18.94
CA GLN A 218 2.64 -3.28 -19.29
C GLN A 218 2.22 -2.00 -18.53
N HIS A 219 2.54 -1.88 -17.24
CA HIS A 219 2.32 -0.63 -16.52
C HIS A 219 3.12 0.53 -17.13
N VAL A 220 4.32 0.29 -17.63
CA VAL A 220 5.19 1.34 -18.22
C VAL A 220 4.71 1.80 -19.61
N ASP A 221 4.40 0.86 -20.52
CA ASP A 221 4.24 1.16 -21.94
C ASP A 221 2.84 0.84 -22.51
N ALA A 222 2.09 -0.09 -21.91
CA ALA A 222 0.81 -0.52 -22.48
C ALA A 222 -0.35 0.39 -22.03
N SER A 223 -1.26 0.71 -22.94
CA SER A 223 -2.53 1.35 -22.58
C SER A 223 -3.47 0.33 -21.93
N PRO A 224 -4.15 0.68 -20.83
CA PRO A 224 -5.15 -0.21 -20.24
C PRO A 224 -6.31 -0.41 -21.22
N GLY A 225 -6.82 -1.64 -21.30
CA GLY A 225 -7.97 -1.94 -22.15
C GLY A 225 -9.23 -1.22 -21.67
N GLN A 226 -10.09 -0.79 -22.58
CA GLN A 226 -11.34 -0.12 -22.22
C GLN A 226 -12.26 -1.03 -21.39
N PRO A 227 -12.65 -0.65 -20.17
CA PRO A 227 -13.57 -1.44 -19.35
C PRO A 227 -14.94 -1.63 -20.01
N SER A 228 -15.38 -0.69 -20.86
CA SER A 228 -16.64 -0.80 -21.62
C SER A 228 -16.67 -1.97 -22.61
N LEU A 229 -15.52 -2.43 -23.09
CA LEU A 229 -15.42 -3.63 -23.93
C LEU A 229 -15.73 -4.92 -23.17
N ILE A 230 -15.60 -4.90 -21.84
CA ILE A 230 -15.95 -6.02 -20.95
C ILE A 230 -17.39 -5.85 -20.47
N ARG A 231 -17.77 -4.61 -20.12
CA ARG A 231 -19.08 -4.26 -19.55
C ARG A 231 -19.57 -2.92 -20.14
N PRO A 232 -20.44 -2.92 -21.17
CA PRO A 232 -20.85 -1.71 -21.88
C PRO A 232 -21.40 -0.59 -20.99
N GLU A 233 -22.01 -0.92 -19.85
CA GLU A 233 -22.55 0.05 -18.87
C GLU A 233 -21.50 0.91 -18.15
N LEU A 234 -20.21 0.58 -18.33
CA LEU A 234 -19.08 1.34 -17.80
C LEU A 234 -18.62 2.48 -18.73
N GLY A 235 -19.16 2.60 -19.94
CA GLY A 235 -18.78 3.70 -20.85
C GLY A 235 -19.14 5.11 -20.33
N GLY A 236 -18.74 6.12 -21.09
CA GLY A 236 -19.05 7.53 -20.79
C GLY A 236 -18.09 8.15 -19.76
N SER A 237 -18.61 9.00 -18.88
CA SER A 237 -17.79 9.75 -17.91
C SER A 237 -17.00 8.84 -16.97
N PHE A 238 -17.60 7.73 -16.53
CA PHE A 238 -16.93 6.76 -15.67
C PHE A 238 -15.67 6.17 -16.30
N GLU A 239 -15.75 5.68 -17.54
CA GLU A 239 -14.60 5.13 -18.25
C GLU A 239 -13.52 6.20 -18.48
N ILE A 240 -13.91 7.42 -18.84
CA ILE A 240 -12.97 8.54 -19.01
C ILE A 240 -12.24 8.83 -17.70
N GLY A 241 -12.97 8.92 -16.59
CA GLY A 241 -12.37 9.17 -15.27
C GLY A 241 -11.45 8.04 -14.83
N LEU A 242 -11.90 6.79 -14.95
CA LEU A 242 -11.08 5.62 -14.63
C LEU A 242 -9.80 5.57 -15.47
N LEU A 243 -9.88 5.81 -16.78
CA LEU A 243 -8.70 5.83 -17.65
C LEU A 243 -7.79 7.05 -17.36
N GLY A 244 -8.35 8.18 -16.94
CA GLY A 244 -7.58 9.35 -16.49
C GLY A 244 -6.77 9.10 -15.22
N MET A 245 -7.29 8.32 -14.27
CA MET A 245 -6.51 7.85 -13.11
C MET A 245 -5.34 6.94 -13.55
N LEU A 246 -5.50 6.21 -14.66
CA LEU A 246 -4.51 5.29 -15.23
C LEU A 246 -3.56 5.95 -16.26
N SER A 247 -3.56 7.28 -16.36
CA SER A 247 -2.63 8.02 -17.22
C SER A 247 -1.18 7.68 -16.90
N LYS A 248 -0.35 7.54 -17.94
CA LYS A 248 1.06 7.15 -17.77
C LYS A 248 1.90 8.29 -17.22
N ASP A 249 1.66 9.50 -17.68
CA ASP A 249 2.25 10.70 -17.09
C ASP A 249 1.53 11.01 -15.75
N PRO A 250 2.27 11.10 -14.62
CA PRO A 250 1.72 11.51 -13.35
C PRO A 250 0.98 12.86 -13.37
N ALA A 251 1.36 13.78 -14.27
CA ALA A 251 0.76 15.12 -14.37
C ALA A 251 -0.64 15.11 -15.01
N ASP A 252 -0.97 14.07 -15.78
CA ASP A 252 -2.26 13.91 -16.45
C ASP A 252 -3.31 13.21 -15.55
N ARG A 253 -2.94 12.85 -14.32
CA ARG A 253 -3.82 12.18 -13.36
C ARG A 253 -4.55 13.22 -12.49
N PRO A 254 -5.80 12.97 -12.10
CA PRO A 254 -6.46 13.78 -11.09
C PRO A 254 -5.75 13.66 -9.74
N SER A 255 -5.96 14.63 -8.86
CA SER A 255 -5.57 14.53 -7.45
C SER A 255 -6.50 13.57 -6.70
N ALA A 256 -6.07 13.09 -5.52
CA ALA A 256 -6.94 12.29 -4.65
C ALA A 256 -8.16 13.10 -4.17
N GLU A 257 -8.01 14.41 -3.98
CA GLU A 257 -9.11 15.32 -3.62
C GLU A 257 -10.15 15.42 -4.75
N GLU A 258 -9.70 15.55 -6.00
CA GLU A 258 -10.61 15.57 -7.16
C GLU A 258 -11.38 14.24 -7.28
N VAL A 259 -10.70 13.11 -7.08
CA VAL A 259 -11.33 11.79 -7.08
C VAL A 259 -12.38 11.68 -5.97
N ALA A 260 -12.05 12.09 -4.75
CA ALA A 260 -13.01 12.14 -3.63
C ALA A 260 -14.20 13.09 -3.90
N GLY A 261 -13.97 14.15 -4.66
CA GLY A 261 -14.96 15.15 -5.06
C GLY A 261 -15.89 14.76 -6.22
N GLY A 262 -15.88 13.49 -6.66
CA GLY A 262 -16.80 13.00 -7.69
C GLY A 262 -16.28 13.06 -9.12
N TYR A 263 -14.96 13.12 -9.32
CA TYR A 263 -14.31 13.09 -10.64
C TYR A 263 -14.84 11.95 -11.55
N LEU A 264 -15.08 10.76 -10.98
CA LEU A 264 -15.56 9.60 -11.74
C LEU A 264 -16.96 9.78 -12.35
N ARG A 265 -17.75 10.73 -11.84
CA ARG A 265 -19.11 11.01 -12.31
C ARG A 265 -19.13 12.16 -13.32
N THR A 266 -18.19 13.10 -13.21
CA THR A 266 -18.15 14.36 -13.96
C THR A 266 -17.08 14.42 -15.04
N ALA A 267 -16.15 13.46 -15.06
CA ALA A 267 -15.09 13.38 -16.05
C ALA A 267 -15.69 13.48 -17.47
N SER A 268 -15.30 14.52 -18.17
CA SER A 268 -15.78 14.82 -19.51
C SER A 268 -14.66 14.51 -20.48
N VAL A 269 -15.02 14.07 -21.70
CA VAL A 269 -14.08 14.22 -22.81
C VAL A 269 -13.79 15.70 -22.86
N GLY A 270 -12.52 16.08 -22.71
CA GLY A 270 -12.09 17.40 -23.14
C GLY A 270 -12.41 17.49 -24.63
N THR A 271 -13.61 17.97 -24.97
CA THR A 271 -13.84 18.58 -26.26
C THR A 271 -12.92 19.77 -26.23
N ALA A 272 -11.71 19.61 -26.77
CA ALA A 272 -11.05 20.72 -27.42
C ALA A 272 -12.15 21.37 -28.25
N ALA A 273 -12.58 22.57 -27.83
CA ALA A 273 -13.68 23.27 -28.45
C ALA A 273 -13.49 23.21 -29.98
N PRO A 274 -14.53 22.94 -30.79
CA PRO A 274 -14.38 23.09 -32.22
C PRO A 274 -13.95 24.54 -32.43
N ALA A 275 -12.69 24.74 -32.80
CA ALA A 275 -12.25 26.00 -33.36
C ALA A 275 -13.23 26.25 -34.50
N GLY A 276 -14.04 27.31 -34.37
CA GLY A 276 -14.90 27.78 -35.44
C GLY A 276 -14.05 28.01 -36.69
N PRO A 277 -14.65 28.07 -37.89
CA PRO A 277 -13.90 28.20 -39.12
C PRO A 277 -13.08 29.48 -39.08
N GLU A 278 -11.77 29.36 -38.85
CA GLU A 278 -10.86 30.48 -38.95
C GLU A 278 -10.81 30.88 -40.42
N THR A 279 -11.33 32.07 -40.67
CA THR A 279 -11.15 32.83 -41.90
C THR A 279 -9.66 32.90 -42.19
N THR A 280 -9.25 32.24 -43.27
CA THR A 280 -7.90 32.30 -43.82
C THR A 280 -7.50 33.75 -44.09
N SER A 281 -6.47 34.24 -43.40
CA SER A 281 -5.66 35.37 -43.86
C SER A 281 -4.18 34.98 -43.85
N PRO A 282 -3.38 35.48 -44.81
CA PRO A 282 -2.12 34.83 -45.20
C PRO A 282 -1.02 35.01 -44.15
N LEU A 283 -0.32 33.91 -43.87
CA LEU A 283 0.85 33.81 -42.99
C LEU A 283 2.01 34.70 -43.47
N GLU A 284 2.44 35.59 -42.59
CA GLU A 284 3.78 36.18 -42.64
C GLU A 284 4.79 35.16 -42.07
N PRO A 285 5.99 34.95 -42.67
CA PRO A 285 6.91 33.91 -42.22
C PRO A 285 7.54 34.25 -40.86
N LEU A 286 7.32 33.41 -39.86
CA LEU A 286 8.01 33.47 -38.57
C LEU A 286 9.53 33.25 -38.75
N PRO A 287 10.41 33.97 -38.01
CA PRO A 287 11.83 33.66 -37.98
C PRO A 287 12.09 32.25 -37.39
N PRO A 288 13.14 31.54 -37.84
CA PRO A 288 13.42 30.19 -37.40
C PRO A 288 13.80 30.15 -35.90
N PRO A 289 13.40 29.09 -35.17
CA PRO A 289 13.76 28.94 -33.76
C PRO A 289 15.28 28.73 -33.60
N PRO A 290 15.87 29.20 -32.49
CA PRO A 290 17.31 29.04 -32.25
C PRO A 290 17.69 27.56 -32.09
N PRO A 291 18.88 27.15 -32.57
CA PRO A 291 19.31 25.75 -32.52
C PRO A 291 19.50 25.27 -31.07
N ASN A 292 18.79 24.20 -30.71
CA ASN A 292 18.85 23.57 -29.40
C ASN A 292 20.11 22.68 -29.28
N HIS A 293 21.22 23.25 -28.80
CA HIS A 293 22.50 22.56 -28.63
C HIS A 293 22.48 21.45 -27.55
N LYS A 294 21.41 21.31 -26.74
CA LYS A 294 21.35 20.32 -25.65
C LYS A 294 21.09 18.88 -26.12
N ARG A 295 20.47 18.65 -27.29
CA ARG A 295 20.22 17.28 -27.81
C ARG A 295 21.43 16.66 -28.53
N ARG A 296 22.33 17.47 -29.11
CA ARG A 296 23.55 16.97 -29.79
C ARG A 296 24.60 16.45 -28.81
N ASN A 297 24.69 17.04 -27.62
CA ASN A 297 25.61 16.59 -26.59
C ASN A 297 25.12 15.32 -25.87
N ALA A 298 23.80 15.11 -25.74
CA ALA A 298 23.24 13.89 -25.16
C ALA A 298 23.49 12.65 -26.03
N LEU A 299 23.40 12.78 -27.37
CA LEU A 299 23.71 11.70 -28.32
C LEU A 299 25.21 11.36 -28.34
N LEU A 300 26.09 12.36 -28.21
CA LEU A 300 27.54 12.15 -28.12
C LEU A 300 27.96 11.50 -26.79
N ILE A 301 27.35 11.90 -25.67
CA ILE A 301 27.61 11.29 -24.34
C ILE A 301 27.08 9.85 -24.29
N GLY A 302 25.92 9.57 -24.90
CA GLY A 302 25.38 8.21 -25.00
C GLY A 302 26.26 7.27 -25.82
N LEU A 303 26.86 7.75 -26.92
CA LEU A 303 27.77 6.95 -27.74
C LEU A 303 29.10 6.64 -27.03
N ILE A 304 29.63 7.60 -26.25
CA ILE A 304 30.86 7.42 -25.45
C ILE A 304 30.62 6.43 -24.30
N ALA A 305 29.45 6.48 -23.64
CA ALA A 305 29.08 5.54 -22.58
C ALA A 305 28.88 4.10 -23.12
N ALA A 306 28.31 3.95 -24.31
CA ALA A 306 28.16 2.65 -24.98
C ALA A 306 29.51 2.04 -25.41
N LEU A 307 30.46 2.87 -25.87
CA LEU A 307 31.82 2.41 -26.21
C LEU A 307 32.65 2.05 -24.97
N ALA A 308 32.49 2.78 -23.86
CA ALA A 308 33.19 2.48 -22.60
C ALA A 308 32.69 1.18 -21.95
N THR A 309 31.38 0.89 -22.04
CA THR A 309 30.81 -0.37 -21.53
C THR A 309 31.22 -1.58 -22.39
N ALA A 310 31.26 -1.44 -23.71
CA ALA A 310 31.78 -2.50 -24.59
C ALA A 310 33.28 -2.78 -24.35
N ALA A 311 34.10 -1.75 -24.11
CA ALA A 311 35.52 -1.91 -23.79
C ALA A 311 35.74 -2.57 -22.41
N ALA A 312 34.91 -2.27 -21.41
CA ALA A 312 34.99 -2.87 -20.08
C ALA A 312 34.59 -4.36 -20.09
N VAL A 313 33.56 -4.73 -20.86
CA VAL A 313 33.17 -6.15 -21.03
C VAL A 313 34.25 -6.94 -21.79
N MET A 314 34.89 -6.32 -22.79
CA MET A 314 35.97 -6.95 -23.53
C MET A 314 37.26 -7.10 -22.70
N ALA A 315 37.61 -6.10 -21.88
CA ALA A 315 38.72 -6.19 -20.94
C ALA A 315 38.47 -7.26 -19.87
N GLY A 316 37.23 -7.41 -19.39
CA GLY A 316 36.83 -8.48 -18.47
C GLY A 316 37.00 -9.87 -19.07
N PHE A 317 36.69 -10.06 -20.36
CA PHE A 317 36.88 -11.33 -21.05
C PHE A 317 38.37 -11.65 -21.32
N ILE A 318 39.19 -10.64 -21.61
CA ILE A 318 40.63 -10.82 -21.85
C ILE A 318 41.40 -11.07 -20.53
N LEU A 319 40.95 -10.49 -19.42
CA LEU A 319 41.58 -10.67 -18.11
C LEU A 319 41.17 -11.96 -17.37
N ASN A 320 40.02 -12.58 -17.72
CA ASN A 320 39.56 -13.84 -17.13
C ASN A 320 39.80 -15.09 -18.00
N GLY A 321 40.37 -14.94 -19.19
CA GLY A 321 40.66 -16.07 -20.09
C GLY A 321 42.08 -16.59 -19.95
N ASN A 322 42.45 -17.23 -18.82
CA ASN A 322 43.64 -18.09 -18.78
C ASN A 322 43.72 -19.04 -17.55
N ASP A 323 42.68 -19.86 -17.32
CA ASP A 323 42.79 -21.07 -16.50
C ASP A 323 42.45 -22.30 -17.34
N THR A 324 43.45 -22.86 -18.03
CA THR A 324 43.39 -24.21 -18.62
C THR A 324 43.82 -25.25 -17.58
N PRO A 325 42.95 -26.19 -17.17
CA PRO A 325 43.39 -27.42 -16.51
C PRO A 325 43.90 -28.45 -17.54
N PRO A 326 44.88 -29.31 -17.18
CA PRO A 326 45.50 -30.27 -18.11
C PRO A 326 44.59 -31.48 -18.42
N PRO A 327 44.82 -32.18 -19.54
CA PRO A 327 44.00 -33.31 -19.96
C PRO A 327 44.27 -34.53 -19.08
N THR A 328 43.19 -35.13 -18.54
CA THR A 328 43.25 -36.48 -17.97
C THR A 328 42.79 -37.47 -19.03
N THR A 329 43.67 -38.42 -19.31
CA THR A 329 43.57 -39.52 -20.27
C THR A 329 42.41 -40.46 -19.92
N ASP A 330 41.46 -40.65 -20.84
CA ASP A 330 40.48 -41.72 -20.79
C ASP A 330 40.80 -42.74 -21.90
N VAL A 331 41.11 -43.97 -21.50
CA VAL A 331 41.37 -45.12 -22.37
C VAL A 331 40.27 -46.14 -22.10
N GLY A 332 39.29 -46.24 -23.01
CA GLY A 332 38.46 -47.44 -23.13
C GLY A 332 39.15 -48.55 -23.95
N PRO A 333 38.45 -49.63 -24.33
CA PRO A 333 37.95 -50.72 -23.48
C PRO A 333 38.45 -52.10 -23.96
N GLN A 334 38.38 -53.17 -23.15
CA GLN A 334 38.51 -54.57 -23.64
C GLN A 334 37.58 -55.57 -22.90
N THR A 335 36.60 -56.07 -23.67
CA THR A 335 36.22 -57.47 -23.94
C THR A 335 36.26 -58.56 -22.83
N THR A 336 35.11 -59.20 -22.58
CA THR A 336 34.75 -60.56 -23.07
C THR A 336 33.33 -61.00 -22.61
N PRO A 337 32.59 -61.83 -23.38
CA PRO A 337 31.26 -62.33 -23.02
C PRO A 337 31.25 -63.82 -22.62
N SER A 338 30.31 -64.24 -21.76
CA SER A 338 29.88 -65.64 -21.74
C SER A 338 28.42 -65.83 -21.28
N THR A 339 27.68 -66.41 -22.20
CA THR A 339 26.30 -66.94 -22.24
C THR A 339 25.87 -67.85 -21.08
N ALA A 340 24.63 -67.74 -20.61
CA ALA A 340 23.67 -68.86 -20.49
C ALA A 340 22.23 -68.42 -20.17
N ARG A 341 21.29 -69.15 -20.80
CA ARG A 341 19.84 -68.96 -21.04
C ARG A 341 18.99 -69.66 -19.90
N PRO A 342 17.65 -69.85 -19.99
CA PRO A 342 16.57 -68.92 -19.59
C PRO A 342 15.40 -69.52 -18.73
N SER A 343 14.37 -68.69 -18.48
CA SER A 343 12.91 -69.00 -18.47
C SER A 343 12.25 -69.66 -17.23
N PRO A 344 10.90 -69.57 -17.03
CA PRO A 344 9.96 -68.49 -17.38
C PRO A 344 8.74 -68.27 -16.41
N THR A 345 7.98 -67.17 -16.63
CA THR A 345 6.49 -67.12 -16.79
C THR A 345 5.51 -67.35 -15.60
N THR A 346 4.88 -66.24 -15.15
CA THR A 346 3.44 -65.89 -15.41
C THR A 346 2.40 -65.82 -14.26
N THR A 347 1.56 -64.77 -14.38
CA THR A 347 0.15 -64.53 -13.95
C THR A 347 -0.19 -64.22 -12.48
N ASP A 348 -0.44 -62.93 -12.19
CA ASP A 348 -1.75 -62.22 -12.04
C ASP A 348 -3.05 -63.04 -11.78
N PRO A 349 -4.21 -62.47 -11.35
CA PRO A 349 -4.55 -61.23 -10.61
C PRO A 349 -5.56 -61.43 -9.43
N SER A 350 -5.88 -60.30 -8.76
CA SER A 350 -7.23 -59.81 -8.40
C SER A 350 -7.88 -60.06 -7.02
N ARG A 351 -8.30 -58.90 -6.48
CA ARG A 351 -9.59 -58.52 -5.85
C ARG A 351 -9.84 -58.70 -4.35
N SER A 352 -10.15 -57.53 -3.76
CA SER A 352 -11.31 -57.21 -2.87
C SER A 352 -11.40 -57.95 -1.52
N ALA A 353 -11.93 -57.40 -0.43
CA ALA A 353 -12.32 -56.08 0.04
C ALA A 353 -12.74 -56.28 1.53
N THR A 354 -12.90 -55.16 2.26
CA THR A 354 -13.94 -54.99 3.30
C THR A 354 -13.69 -55.51 4.75
N GLU A 355 -13.67 -54.52 5.66
CA GLU A 355 -14.35 -54.45 6.97
C GLU A 355 -13.94 -55.25 8.23
N ASN A 356 -13.68 -54.44 9.26
CA ASN A 356 -14.34 -54.37 10.57
C ASN A 356 -13.78 -55.05 11.83
N GLN A 357 -13.91 -54.23 12.90
CA GLN A 357 -14.25 -54.53 14.29
C GLN A 357 -13.16 -54.79 15.35
N GLN A 358 -13.00 -53.75 16.19
CA GLN A 358 -13.31 -53.69 17.63
C GLN A 358 -12.59 -54.60 18.67
N SER A 359 -12.03 -53.87 19.65
CA SER A 359 -12.10 -54.09 21.12
C SER A 359 -11.14 -55.09 21.80
N GLN A 360 -10.33 -54.62 22.77
CA GLN A 360 -10.55 -54.80 24.22
C GLN A 360 -9.31 -54.46 25.09
N THR A 361 -9.62 -53.76 26.20
CA THR A 361 -9.00 -53.64 27.54
C THR A 361 -7.83 -54.54 27.97
N THR A 362 -6.87 -54.01 28.75
CA THR A 362 -6.60 -54.44 30.16
C THR A 362 -5.66 -53.52 30.98
N LYS A 363 -5.92 -53.54 32.29
CA LYS A 363 -5.29 -52.93 33.49
C LYS A 363 -3.86 -53.48 33.75
N THR A 364 -3.01 -52.80 34.54
CA THR A 364 -2.64 -53.12 35.97
C THR A 364 -1.47 -52.24 36.48
N GLN A 365 -1.62 -51.65 37.69
CA GLN A 365 -0.59 -51.08 38.61
C GLN A 365 0.01 -52.25 39.47
N PRO A 366 0.97 -52.14 40.45
CA PRO A 366 0.95 -51.21 41.61
C PRO A 366 2.28 -50.83 42.36
N THR A 367 2.17 -49.81 43.26
CA THR A 367 2.81 -49.62 44.62
C THR A 367 4.32 -49.27 44.76
N ARG A 368 4.84 -48.48 45.74
CA ARG A 368 4.32 -47.79 46.96
C ARG A 368 5.34 -46.74 47.50
N SER A 369 4.79 -45.77 48.24
CA SER A 369 5.32 -44.67 49.11
C SER A 369 6.27 -45.11 50.28
N PRO A 370 6.86 -44.22 51.15
CA PRO A 370 6.17 -43.16 51.94
C PRO A 370 6.90 -41.83 52.29
N SER A 371 6.07 -40.91 52.82
CA SER A 371 6.29 -39.59 53.47
C SER A 371 6.71 -39.74 54.97
N PRO A 372 7.05 -38.68 55.77
CA PRO A 372 6.07 -37.70 56.32
C PRO A 372 6.59 -36.24 56.55
N SER A 373 5.79 -35.18 56.30
CA SER A 373 4.95 -34.36 57.23
C SER A 373 5.64 -33.34 58.17
N ARG A 374 5.22 -32.05 58.14
CA ARG A 374 4.36 -31.35 59.15
C ARG A 374 4.28 -29.81 58.91
N THR A 375 3.17 -29.22 59.39
CA THR A 375 2.50 -27.93 59.11
C THR A 375 2.76 -26.87 60.25
N PRO A 376 1.87 -25.88 60.57
CA PRO A 376 1.64 -24.47 60.11
C PRO A 376 1.82 -23.36 61.22
N SER A 377 1.54 -22.06 60.91
CA SER A 377 0.96 -20.97 61.78
C SER A 377 1.13 -19.58 61.09
N GLU A 378 0.13 -18.73 60.81
CA GLU A 378 -0.76 -17.83 61.61
C GLU A 378 -0.13 -16.52 62.22
N THR A 379 -0.86 -15.39 61.97
CA THR A 379 -0.76 -13.89 62.15
C THR A 379 -0.68 -13.39 63.63
N PRO A 380 -0.73 -12.07 64.08
CA PRO A 380 -0.71 -10.71 63.46
C PRO A 380 0.05 -9.53 64.23
N SER A 381 -0.01 -8.30 63.65
CA SER A 381 -0.06 -6.92 64.25
C SER A 381 1.19 -6.20 64.86
N THR A 382 1.49 -4.97 64.38
CA THR A 382 1.40 -3.65 65.10
C THR A 382 1.74 -2.42 64.18
N THR A 383 1.03 -1.31 64.45
CA THR A 383 0.86 0.03 63.79
C THR A 383 1.94 1.08 64.22
N PRO A 384 1.82 2.43 64.02
CA PRO A 384 1.88 3.33 62.82
C PRO A 384 3.05 4.38 62.84
N SER A 385 3.23 5.13 61.73
CA SER A 385 3.58 6.58 61.59
C SER A 385 4.10 6.82 60.16
N GLU A 386 3.87 7.91 59.40
CA GLU A 386 3.27 9.23 59.60
C GLU A 386 2.92 9.81 58.21
N THR A 387 1.82 10.55 58.12
CA THR A 387 1.44 11.44 57.00
C THR A 387 2.19 12.78 57.17
N PRO A 388 2.56 13.51 56.09
CA PRO A 388 1.72 14.64 55.72
C PRO A 388 1.59 14.91 54.21
N SER A 389 0.42 15.43 53.84
CA SER A 389 0.13 16.33 52.70
C SER A 389 -0.86 17.37 53.25
N PRO A 390 -1.12 18.55 52.63
CA PRO A 390 -0.48 19.24 51.50
C PRO A 390 -0.15 20.73 51.82
N THR A 391 0.68 21.41 51.01
CA THR A 391 0.71 22.89 51.00
C THR A 391 0.98 23.43 49.60
N GLU A 392 -0.01 24.16 49.07
CA GLU A 392 0.09 25.21 48.05
C GLU A 392 -0.98 26.26 48.42
N PRO A 393 -0.97 27.52 47.94
CA PRO A 393 0.12 28.38 47.46
C PRO A 393 0.25 29.65 48.32
N THR A 394 1.32 30.43 48.16
CA THR A 394 1.35 31.83 48.64
C THR A 394 1.85 32.74 47.52
N GLN A 395 0.97 33.65 47.14
CA GLN A 395 1.20 34.80 46.28
C GLN A 395 2.21 35.73 46.94
N THR A 396 3.09 36.34 46.16
CA THR A 396 3.66 37.64 46.53
C THR A 396 3.92 38.45 45.28
N SER A 397 3.16 39.54 45.19
CA SER A 397 3.32 40.65 44.26
C SER A 397 4.65 41.36 44.51
N THR A 398 5.37 41.77 43.46
CA THR A 398 6.18 42.99 43.54
C THR A 398 6.26 43.69 42.19
N THR A 399 5.56 44.82 42.16
CA THR A 399 5.68 46.02 41.34
C THR A 399 7.10 46.34 40.83
N SER A 400 7.22 46.72 39.55
CA SER A 400 8.09 47.81 39.05
C SER A 400 7.77 48.15 37.58
N GLU A 401 7.07 49.26 37.38
CA GLU A 401 7.13 50.16 36.20
C GLU A 401 7.91 51.43 36.67
N PRO A 402 8.28 52.45 35.84
CA PRO A 402 7.95 52.69 34.43
C PRO A 402 9.10 53.23 33.53
N THR A 403 8.91 53.25 32.20
CA THR A 403 9.20 54.46 31.40
C THR A 403 8.46 54.47 30.05
N GLN A 404 7.90 55.64 29.76
CA GLN A 404 7.01 56.00 28.65
C GLN A 404 7.70 56.04 27.27
N SER A 405 6.94 55.81 26.19
CA SER A 405 6.69 56.78 25.09
C SER A 405 5.71 56.22 24.04
N THR A 406 4.81 57.09 23.59
CA THR A 406 3.55 56.96 22.82
C THR A 406 3.76 57.05 21.28
N PRO A 407 2.72 57.22 20.41
CA PRO A 407 1.76 56.23 19.94
C PRO A 407 1.61 56.19 18.39
N THR A 408 0.90 55.20 17.83
CA THR A 408 0.17 55.40 16.54
C THR A 408 -1.01 54.42 16.41
N SER A 409 -2.18 54.99 16.11
CA SER A 409 -3.44 54.37 15.63
C SER A 409 -3.83 55.16 14.34
N PRO A 410 -4.79 54.78 13.47
CA PRO A 410 -6.00 53.94 13.64
C PRO A 410 -6.12 52.87 12.51
N SER A 411 -7.16 52.08 12.23
CA SER A 411 -8.62 52.26 12.31
C SER A 411 -9.32 50.91 12.03
N ASN A 412 -10.36 50.59 12.79
CA ASN A 412 -11.30 49.48 12.57
C ASN A 412 -12.58 50.01 11.91
N THR A 413 -13.16 49.25 10.97
CA THR A 413 -14.50 49.48 10.37
C THR A 413 -15.38 48.25 10.59
N PRO A 414 -16.68 48.39 10.97
CA PRO A 414 -17.59 47.29 11.33
C PRO A 414 -18.57 46.89 10.17
N PRO A 415 -19.46 45.88 10.35
CA PRO A 415 -20.12 45.12 9.27
C PRO A 415 -21.52 45.66 8.91
N PRO A 416 -22.20 45.14 7.85
CA PRO A 416 -23.57 45.55 7.53
C PRO A 416 -24.64 44.55 8.03
N GLU A 417 -25.76 45.11 8.48
CA GLU A 417 -27.03 44.45 8.81
C GLU A 417 -28.01 44.40 7.61
N THR A 418 -29.01 43.55 7.83
CA THR A 418 -30.14 43.04 7.05
C THR A 418 -31.07 44.04 6.32
N ASN A 419 -31.69 43.59 5.22
CA ASN A 419 -33.13 43.80 4.96
C ASN A 419 -33.68 42.89 3.82
N SER A 420 -34.87 42.35 4.03
CA SER A 420 -35.87 41.83 3.04
C SER A 420 -37.13 42.75 3.14
N PRO A 421 -38.17 42.74 2.25
CA PRO A 421 -38.67 41.65 1.39
C PRO A 421 -39.33 42.04 0.02
N SER A 422 -39.96 41.04 -0.63
CA SER A 422 -41.13 41.06 -1.56
C SER A 422 -40.98 41.09 -3.10
N THR A 423 -41.16 39.89 -3.68
CA THR A 423 -42.09 39.46 -4.79
C THR A 423 -42.59 40.43 -5.87
N GLN A 424 -42.33 40.10 -7.15
CA GLN A 424 -43.34 39.76 -8.19
C GLN A 424 -42.68 39.16 -9.47
N PRO A 425 -43.44 38.42 -10.32
CA PRO A 425 -42.90 37.56 -11.37
C PRO A 425 -43.04 38.15 -12.79
N SER A 426 -42.10 37.84 -13.68
CA SER A 426 -42.19 38.16 -15.12
C SER A 426 -41.93 36.90 -15.93
N GLY A 427 -43.00 36.33 -16.47
CA GLY A 427 -42.93 35.25 -17.47
C GLY A 427 -42.55 35.78 -18.85
N THR A 428 -41.92 34.94 -19.65
CA THR A 428 -41.84 35.11 -21.12
C THR A 428 -41.98 33.72 -21.76
N PRO A 429 -42.93 33.50 -22.68
CA PRO A 429 -43.20 32.21 -23.31
C PRO A 429 -42.32 31.93 -24.54
N PRO A 430 -42.28 30.68 -25.04
CA PRO A 430 -41.38 30.22 -26.12
C PRO A 430 -41.88 30.58 -27.54
N PRO A 431 -41.03 30.48 -28.58
CA PRO A 431 -41.42 30.76 -29.96
C PRO A 431 -42.17 29.57 -30.60
N PRO A 432 -43.12 29.80 -31.52
CA PRO A 432 -43.79 28.74 -32.26
C PRO A 432 -42.93 28.28 -33.46
N GLY A 433 -43.00 26.98 -33.74
CA GLY A 433 -42.48 26.38 -34.95
C GLY A 433 -43.52 26.21 -36.06
N ALA A 434 -43.00 25.91 -37.25
CA ALA A 434 -43.61 25.37 -38.47
C ALA A 434 -44.50 26.31 -39.31
N GLU A 435 -43.98 26.73 -40.48
CA GLU A 435 -44.31 26.14 -41.79
C GLU A 435 -43.05 26.04 -42.66
#